data_AF-A0A367ZSI0-F1
#
_entry.id   AF-A0A367ZSI0-F1
#
_cell.length_a   1.000
_cell.length_b   1.000
_cell.length_c   1.000
_cell.angle_alpha   90.00
_cell.angle_beta   90.00
_cell.angle_gamma   90.00
#
_symmetry.space_group_name_H-M   'P 1'
#
loop_
_entity.id
_entity.type
_entity.pdbx_description
1 polymer ?
#
loop_
_entity_poly.entity_id
_entity_poly.type
_entity_poly.pdbx_seq_one_letter_code
_entity_poly.pdbx_strand_id
1 'polypeptide(L)'
;MKRFIPSLCGFRPVLAVLLVVVLAGSLSATSTNITYFKSLDLIRKVMEIIKSDYVDENTDDQKLIYGAIEGMLKVLDDPYTRFMEPKAFKEMQVETQGEFGGLGIVITIKGRMLTVISPIEDTPAWRAGIKAGDMILKIDGKDVIDIALHDAVKLLRGPEGSKVTISVLREGEKEPKDYTLIREIIKIPSVKYWVIKPNIGYIRLTQFIQTSAEDLEKALLALEKAKVSSIILDLRNNPGGLLTAAVEVGRKFIPKGDIVSIKGRDGEKNTYSSFFQSHPLIPLIVLINEGSASASEIVAGAIKDNKRGLLLGKKTFGKGSVQTVISLNDGSALALTTALYYTPSGINIHKRGIEPDIEVDLPKLSDEERKEIQKQIEEEEKLAKAAEASRTAALAAPADATASGPATATETTPVATSTYQPSGLIEPPDSFTKGSLQEYVINKYDTQMQRAVDILRSADLFLPLLKREN
;
A
#
# COMPACT_ATOMS: atom_id res chain seq x y z
N MET A 1 -24.83 65.80 52.95
CA MET A 1 -25.06 65.40 51.53
C MET A 1 -23.85 65.91 50.73
N LYS A 2 -22.90 65.03 50.34
CA LYS A 2 -22.64 64.53 48.95
C LYS A 2 -22.69 65.66 47.90
N ARG A 3 -21.73 65.89 47.00
CA ARG A 3 -20.63 65.08 46.43
C ARG A 3 -19.80 66.03 45.54
N PHE A 4 -18.47 65.90 45.47
CA PHE A 4 -17.68 66.30 44.29
C PHE A 4 -16.39 65.45 44.19
N ILE A 5 -15.98 65.19 42.95
CA ILE A 5 -14.88 64.37 42.41
C ILE A 5 -13.59 65.24 42.24
N PRO A 6 -12.37 64.67 42.06
CA PRO A 6 -11.10 65.21 42.55
C PRO A 6 -10.20 65.85 41.48
N SER A 7 -9.08 66.45 41.93
CA SER A 7 -7.84 66.62 41.16
C SER A 7 -6.69 67.04 42.09
N LEU A 8 -5.56 66.35 42.09
CA LEU A 8 -4.32 66.83 42.73
C LEU A 8 -3.08 66.51 41.89
N CYS A 9 -2.30 67.58 41.64
CA CYS A 9 -0.87 67.66 41.32
C CYS A 9 -0.02 66.67 42.13
N GLY A 10 1.12 66.13 41.71
CA GLY A 10 2.21 66.70 40.90
C GLY A 10 3.41 67.00 41.82
N PHE A 11 4.54 66.29 41.69
CA PHE A 11 5.95 66.71 41.87
C PHE A 11 6.92 65.49 41.88
N ARG A 12 8.02 65.57 41.11
CA ARG A 12 9.30 64.78 41.20
C ARG A 12 10.40 65.80 41.65
N PRO A 13 11.72 65.49 41.89
CA PRO A 13 12.51 64.26 41.70
C PRO A 13 13.63 63.91 42.75
N VAL A 14 14.19 62.69 42.61
CA VAL A 14 15.60 62.21 42.70
C VAL A 14 16.51 62.53 43.92
N LEU A 15 17.00 61.47 44.60
CA LEU A 15 18.39 61.32 45.04
C LEU A 15 18.78 59.82 45.14
N ALA A 16 20.01 59.50 44.72
CA ALA A 16 20.55 58.15 44.53
C ALA A 16 20.91 57.39 45.82
N VAL A 17 20.71 56.07 45.83
CA VAL A 17 21.48 55.13 46.67
C VAL A 17 21.87 53.90 45.85
N LEU A 18 23.17 53.65 45.85
CA LEU A 18 23.88 52.46 45.40
C LEU A 18 23.21 51.17 45.93
N LEU A 19 22.92 50.21 45.05
CA LEU A 19 22.95 48.80 45.43
C LEU A 19 23.50 47.98 44.26
N VAL A 20 24.81 47.78 44.29
CA VAL A 20 25.49 46.67 43.62
C VAL A 20 25.07 45.41 44.38
N VAL A 21 24.16 44.62 43.81
CA VAL A 21 24.05 43.19 44.12
C VAL A 21 24.38 42.40 42.86
N VAL A 22 25.51 41.74 43.01
CA VAL A 22 26.22 40.81 42.16
C VAL A 22 25.32 39.77 41.48
N LEU A 23 25.59 39.61 40.18
CA LEU A 23 25.40 38.41 39.35
C LEU A 23 25.37 37.10 40.14
N ALA A 24 24.28 36.35 40.04
CA ALA A 24 24.31 34.89 40.02
C ALA A 24 22.96 34.36 39.51
N GLY A 25 22.79 34.22 38.20
CA GLY A 25 21.55 33.66 37.68
C GLY A 25 21.34 33.69 36.16
N SER A 26 22.39 33.72 35.34
CA SER A 26 22.24 33.67 33.87
C SER A 26 23.37 32.87 33.22
N LEU A 27 23.56 31.61 33.61
CA LEU A 27 24.39 30.67 32.84
C LEU A 27 23.71 29.30 32.79
N SER A 28 22.74 29.15 31.88
CA SER A 28 22.36 27.84 31.33
C SER A 28 21.63 27.90 29.97
N ALA A 29 21.68 29.03 29.23
CA ALA A 29 20.94 29.17 27.97
C ALA A 29 21.79 29.62 26.75
N THR A 30 23.12 29.57 26.82
CA THR A 30 23.99 30.17 25.78
C THR A 30 24.97 29.21 25.08
N SER A 31 25.10 27.96 25.53
CA SER A 31 26.09 27.01 24.96
C SER A 31 25.60 26.28 23.70
N THR A 32 24.30 26.03 23.56
CA THR A 32 23.72 25.38 22.37
C THR A 32 23.77 26.27 21.13
N ASN A 33 23.56 27.57 21.27
CA ASN A 33 23.60 28.52 20.14
C ASN A 33 25.03 28.72 19.60
N ILE A 34 26.04 28.92 20.46
CA ILE A 34 27.42 29.22 20.00
C ILE A 34 28.03 28.03 19.24
N THR A 35 27.80 26.80 19.68
CA THR A 35 28.32 25.59 19.03
C THR A 35 27.60 25.31 17.71
N TYR A 36 26.29 25.57 17.64
CA TYR A 36 25.51 25.41 16.41
C TYR A 36 25.95 26.40 15.32
N PHE A 37 26.10 27.70 15.63
CA PHE A 37 26.55 28.69 14.66
C PHE A 37 27.99 28.43 14.16
N LYS A 38 28.91 28.03 15.05
CA LYS A 38 30.27 27.62 14.66
C LYS A 38 30.27 26.42 13.70
N SER A 39 29.32 25.50 13.86
CA SER A 39 29.21 24.30 13.02
C SER A 39 28.68 24.64 11.62
N LEU A 40 27.71 25.57 11.52
CA LEU A 40 27.23 26.06 10.23
C LEU A 40 28.31 26.84 9.46
N ASP A 41 29.11 27.65 10.16
CA ASP A 41 30.25 28.34 9.55
C ASP A 41 31.30 27.36 9.02
N LEU A 42 31.54 26.25 9.69
CA LEU A 42 32.44 25.21 9.22
C LEU A 42 31.93 24.57 7.91
N ILE A 43 30.64 24.19 7.86
CA ILE A 43 30.03 23.62 6.64
C ILE A 43 30.13 24.61 5.49
N ARG A 44 29.78 25.88 5.72
CA ARG A 44 29.90 26.95 4.73
C ARG A 44 31.33 27.09 4.22
N LYS A 45 32.31 27.17 5.12
CA LYS A 45 33.72 27.32 4.75
C LYS A 45 34.24 26.14 3.92
N VAL A 46 33.85 24.91 4.27
CA VAL A 46 34.22 23.72 3.48
C VAL A 46 33.60 23.79 2.08
N MET A 47 32.34 24.19 1.95
CA MET A 47 31.70 24.39 0.65
C MET A 47 32.40 25.49 -0.19
N GLU A 48 32.79 26.61 0.43
CA GLU A 48 33.54 27.68 -0.23
C GLU A 48 34.88 27.18 -0.78
N ILE A 49 35.63 26.39 0.01
CA ILE A 49 36.91 25.79 -0.43
C ILE A 49 36.71 24.80 -1.57
N ILE A 50 35.66 23.95 -1.52
CA ILE A 50 35.36 23.02 -2.61
C ILE A 50 35.11 23.81 -3.90
N LYS A 51 34.33 24.90 -3.84
CA LYS A 51 34.05 25.71 -5.02
C LYS A 51 35.26 26.43 -5.58
N SER A 52 36.16 26.91 -4.72
CA SER A 52 37.33 27.70 -5.16
C SER A 52 38.50 26.83 -5.60
N ASP A 53 38.69 25.66 -4.98
CA ASP A 53 39.95 24.91 -5.07
C ASP A 53 39.78 23.50 -5.66
N TYR A 54 38.54 23.00 -5.85
CA TYR A 54 38.33 21.69 -6.48
C TYR A 54 38.70 21.75 -7.97
N VAL A 55 39.37 20.70 -8.44
CA VAL A 55 39.99 20.64 -9.78
C VAL A 55 38.98 20.64 -10.94
N ASP A 56 37.72 20.26 -10.69
CA ASP A 56 36.63 20.33 -11.66
C ASP A 56 35.69 21.50 -11.32
N GLU A 57 35.56 22.43 -12.26
CA GLU A 57 34.72 23.63 -12.09
C GLU A 57 33.21 23.32 -12.14
N ASN A 58 32.81 22.13 -12.62
CA ASN A 58 31.40 21.72 -12.76
C ASN A 58 30.81 21.17 -11.45
N THR A 59 30.98 21.90 -10.34
CA THR A 59 30.38 21.52 -9.06
C THR A 59 28.91 21.96 -8.99
N ASP A 60 28.03 21.02 -8.63
CA ASP A 60 26.60 21.27 -8.44
C ASP A 60 26.32 21.51 -6.95
N ASP A 61 26.05 22.77 -6.61
CA ASP A 61 25.75 23.23 -5.24
C ASP A 61 24.69 22.40 -4.55
N GLN A 62 23.62 22.06 -5.28
CA GLN A 62 22.48 21.36 -4.72
C GLN A 62 22.87 19.92 -4.37
N LYS A 63 23.67 19.26 -5.23
CA LYS A 63 24.21 17.93 -4.93
C LYS A 63 25.17 17.95 -3.74
N LEU A 64 25.98 18.98 -3.58
CA LEU A 64 26.85 19.12 -2.40
C LEU A 64 26.04 19.25 -1.12
N ILE A 65 24.99 20.07 -1.12
CA ILE A 65 24.09 20.25 0.02
C ILE A 65 23.37 18.93 0.34
N TYR A 66 22.80 18.27 -0.65
CA TYR A 66 22.09 17.00 -0.46
C TYR A 66 23.03 15.90 0.03
N GLY A 67 24.24 15.79 -0.52
CA GLY A 67 25.27 14.87 -0.04
C GLY A 67 25.68 15.14 1.40
N ALA A 68 25.79 16.41 1.80
CA ALA A 68 26.06 16.78 3.20
C ALA A 68 24.91 16.37 4.14
N ILE A 69 23.65 16.59 3.72
CA ILE A 69 22.47 16.16 4.47
C ILE A 69 22.47 14.64 4.65
N GLU A 70 22.67 13.88 3.57
CA GLU A 70 22.76 12.42 3.64
C GLU A 70 23.88 11.96 4.56
N GLY A 71 25.04 12.63 4.53
CA GLY A 71 26.16 12.38 5.44
C GLY A 71 25.76 12.57 6.90
N MET A 72 25.02 13.63 7.23
CA MET A 72 24.51 13.86 8.58
C MET A 72 23.53 12.76 9.02
N LEU A 73 22.61 12.35 8.13
CA LEU A 73 21.61 11.34 8.46
C LEU A 73 22.23 9.95 8.69
N LYS A 74 23.29 9.60 7.96
CA LYS A 74 24.04 8.34 8.17
C LYS A 74 24.59 8.19 9.58
N VAL A 75 24.90 9.29 10.27
CA VAL A 75 25.40 9.27 11.65
C VAL A 75 24.34 8.76 12.65
N LEU A 76 23.05 8.83 12.30
CA LEU A 76 21.97 8.38 13.17
C LEU A 76 21.85 6.85 13.26
N ASP A 77 22.54 6.10 12.40
CA ASP A 77 22.48 4.63 12.30
C ASP A 77 21.04 4.09 12.27
N ASP A 78 20.15 4.84 11.62
CA ASP A 78 18.76 4.51 11.45
C ASP A 78 18.45 4.30 9.96
N PRO A 79 18.25 3.05 9.49
CA PRO A 79 18.01 2.76 8.08
C PRO A 79 16.68 3.33 7.57
N TYR A 80 15.84 3.84 8.47
CA TYR A 80 14.53 4.41 8.17
C TYR A 80 14.55 5.92 7.98
N THR A 81 15.53 6.61 8.58
CA THR A 81 15.69 8.05 8.47
C THR A 81 16.41 8.40 7.17
N ARG A 82 15.76 9.20 6.33
CA ARG A 82 16.30 9.55 5.01
C ARG A 82 15.85 10.92 4.54
N PHE A 83 16.70 11.53 3.73
CA PHE A 83 16.35 12.68 2.93
C PHE A 83 15.71 12.22 1.62
N MET A 84 14.67 12.91 1.19
CA MET A 84 13.99 12.66 -0.07
C MET A 84 14.05 13.93 -0.89
N GLU A 85 14.82 13.89 -1.97
CA GLU A 85 14.82 14.97 -2.96
C GLU A 85 13.41 15.24 -3.50
N PRO A 86 13.14 16.42 -4.08
CA PRO A 86 11.79 16.81 -4.48
C PRO A 86 11.06 15.78 -5.35
N LYS A 87 11.79 15.13 -6.26
CA LYS A 87 11.24 14.08 -7.12
C LYS A 87 10.83 12.84 -6.32
N ALA A 88 11.72 12.32 -5.47
CA ALA A 88 11.43 11.15 -4.64
C ALA A 88 10.29 11.41 -3.65
N PHE A 89 10.23 12.63 -3.09
CA PHE A 89 9.13 13.02 -2.22
C PHE A 89 7.78 13.07 -2.97
N LYS A 90 7.77 13.62 -4.20
CA LYS A 90 6.59 13.62 -5.07
C LYS A 90 6.12 12.20 -5.40
N GLU A 91 7.04 11.29 -5.71
CA GLU A 91 6.74 9.88 -5.99
C GLU A 91 6.12 9.19 -4.77
N MET A 92 6.69 9.38 -3.57
CA MET A 92 6.12 8.87 -2.32
C MET A 92 4.69 9.40 -2.07
N GLN A 93 4.43 10.69 -2.32
CA GLN A 93 3.10 11.26 -2.15
C GLN A 93 2.08 10.59 -3.07
N VAL A 94 2.45 10.35 -4.33
CA VAL A 94 1.58 9.67 -5.29
C VAL A 94 1.28 8.22 -4.86
N GLU A 95 2.29 7.48 -4.40
CA GLU A 95 2.10 6.11 -3.90
C GLU A 95 1.18 6.05 -2.67
N THR A 96 1.34 6.97 -1.73
CA THR A 96 0.56 6.98 -0.48
C THR A 96 -0.86 7.49 -0.64
N GLN A 97 -1.10 8.38 -1.62
CA GLN A 97 -2.45 8.77 -2.04
C GLN A 97 -3.20 7.60 -2.67
N GLY A 98 -2.48 6.68 -3.33
CA GLY A 98 -3.08 5.54 -4.03
C GLY A 98 -3.83 5.91 -5.30
N GLU A 99 -3.70 7.16 -5.72
CA GLU A 99 -4.36 7.73 -6.88
C GLU A 99 -3.36 8.55 -7.70
N PHE A 100 -3.38 8.39 -9.03
CA PHE A 100 -2.57 9.24 -9.92
C PHE A 100 -3.28 9.54 -11.23
N GLY A 101 -3.10 10.76 -11.72
CA GLY A 101 -3.58 11.14 -13.05
C GLY A 101 -2.77 10.43 -14.14
N GLY A 102 -3.43 9.62 -14.96
CA GLY A 102 -2.76 8.86 -16.01
C GLY A 102 -3.71 7.97 -16.82
N LEU A 103 -3.14 6.92 -17.42
CA LEU A 103 -3.83 6.04 -18.37
C LEU A 103 -4.15 4.65 -17.79
N GLY A 104 -3.55 4.32 -16.65
CA GLY A 104 -3.65 3.01 -16.02
C GLY A 104 -2.87 1.94 -16.76
N ILE A 105 -1.57 2.18 -16.98
CA ILE A 105 -0.68 1.23 -17.68
C ILE A 105 0.57 1.04 -16.85
N VAL A 106 1.00 -0.20 -16.68
CA VAL A 106 2.32 -0.57 -16.16
C VAL A 106 3.25 -0.76 -17.35
N ILE A 107 4.37 -0.04 -17.35
CA ILE A 107 5.31 0.02 -18.47
C ILE A 107 6.74 -0.25 -17.99
N THR A 108 7.57 -0.71 -18.92
CA THR A 108 9.00 -0.93 -18.69
C THR A 108 9.79 -0.62 -19.96
N ILE A 109 11.12 -0.59 -19.87
CA ILE A 109 12.00 -0.55 -21.03
C ILE A 109 12.50 -1.97 -21.30
N LYS A 110 12.16 -2.51 -22.48
CA LYS A 110 12.71 -3.78 -22.97
C LYS A 110 13.64 -3.49 -24.14
N GLY A 111 14.94 -3.67 -23.91
CA GLY A 111 15.97 -3.21 -24.86
C GLY A 111 15.99 -1.68 -24.93
N ARG A 112 15.46 -1.12 -26.03
CA ARG A 112 15.37 0.34 -26.28
C ARG A 112 13.92 0.84 -26.37
N MET A 113 12.96 -0.07 -26.20
CA MET A 113 11.55 0.18 -26.49
C MET A 113 10.75 0.31 -25.20
N LEU A 114 9.93 1.35 -25.12
CA LEU A 114 8.91 1.47 -24.10
C LEU A 114 7.83 0.41 -24.33
N THR A 115 7.68 -0.51 -23.39
CA THR A 115 6.85 -1.72 -23.53
C THR A 115 5.82 -1.77 -22.41
N VAL A 116 4.58 -2.11 -22.75
CA VAL A 116 3.50 -2.35 -21.81
C VAL A 116 3.71 -3.71 -21.14
N ILE A 117 3.88 -3.69 -19.81
CA ILE A 117 3.81 -4.92 -19.01
C ILE A 117 2.34 -5.35 -18.93
N SER A 118 1.46 -4.45 -18.47
CA SER A 118 0.03 -4.72 -18.38
C SER A 118 -0.77 -3.42 -18.33
N PRO A 119 -1.93 -3.34 -19.02
CA PRO A 119 -2.97 -2.38 -18.65
C PRO A 119 -3.56 -2.72 -17.27
N ILE A 120 -4.07 -1.72 -16.56
CA ILE A 120 -4.83 -1.89 -15.32
C ILE A 120 -6.32 -1.99 -15.69
N GLU A 121 -7.04 -2.99 -15.19
CA GLU A 121 -8.47 -3.19 -15.50
C GLU A 121 -9.31 -1.94 -15.18
N ASP A 122 -10.36 -1.72 -15.96
CA ASP A 122 -11.27 -0.58 -15.83
C ASP A 122 -10.61 0.81 -15.92
N THR A 123 -9.40 0.91 -16.44
CA THR A 123 -8.74 2.19 -16.72
C THR A 123 -8.84 2.59 -18.20
N PRO A 124 -8.53 3.84 -18.58
CA PRO A 124 -8.59 4.29 -19.97
C PRO A 124 -7.87 3.36 -20.94
N ALA A 125 -6.66 2.90 -20.60
CA ALA A 125 -5.89 2.04 -21.48
C ALA A 125 -6.48 0.64 -21.64
N TRP A 126 -7.06 0.08 -20.57
CA TRP A 126 -7.78 -1.19 -20.65
C TRP A 126 -9.00 -1.09 -21.57
N ARG A 127 -9.84 -0.06 -21.36
CA ARG A 127 -11.02 0.18 -22.20
C ARG A 127 -10.68 0.41 -23.67
N ALA A 128 -9.52 1.02 -23.94
CA ALA A 128 -9.02 1.22 -25.29
C ALA A 128 -8.42 -0.03 -25.94
N GLY A 129 -8.28 -1.14 -25.21
CA GLY A 129 -7.79 -2.40 -25.76
C GLY A 129 -6.27 -2.48 -25.91
N ILE A 130 -5.52 -1.70 -25.12
CA ILE A 130 -4.07 -1.86 -24.94
C ILE A 130 -3.82 -3.22 -24.27
N LYS A 131 -2.75 -3.92 -24.67
CA LYS A 131 -2.42 -5.28 -24.21
C LYS A 131 -0.99 -5.35 -23.68
N ALA A 132 -0.74 -6.36 -22.84
CA ALA A 132 0.61 -6.74 -22.47
C ALA A 132 1.46 -7.04 -23.71
N GLY A 133 2.71 -6.58 -23.73
CA GLY A 133 3.63 -6.71 -24.85
C GLY A 133 3.53 -5.61 -25.91
N ASP A 134 2.53 -4.73 -25.85
CA ASP A 134 2.42 -3.58 -26.75
C ASP A 134 3.64 -2.66 -26.62
N MET A 135 4.24 -2.27 -27.75
CA MET A 135 5.39 -1.36 -27.82
C MET A 135 4.91 0.05 -28.15
N ILE A 136 5.14 1.01 -27.25
CA ILE A 136 4.79 2.41 -27.46
C ILE A 136 5.92 3.08 -28.25
N LEU A 137 5.63 3.45 -29.49
CA LEU A 137 6.57 4.10 -30.41
C LEU A 137 6.58 5.62 -30.25
N LYS A 138 5.39 6.21 -30.03
CA LYS A 138 5.23 7.67 -29.91
C LYS A 138 4.25 8.04 -28.81
N ILE A 139 4.47 9.21 -28.21
CA ILE A 139 3.54 9.87 -27.28
C ILE A 139 3.33 11.31 -27.76
N ASP A 140 2.08 11.67 -28.07
CA ASP A 140 1.69 12.95 -28.68
C ASP A 140 2.56 13.31 -29.90
N GLY A 141 2.82 12.31 -30.75
CA GLY A 141 3.62 12.45 -31.97
C GLY A 141 5.15 12.47 -31.76
N LYS A 142 5.64 12.55 -30.51
CA LYS A 142 7.07 12.47 -30.19
C LYS A 142 7.52 11.03 -30.16
N ASP A 143 8.61 10.73 -30.86
CA ASP A 143 9.27 9.42 -30.78
C ASP A 143 9.81 9.18 -29.37
N VAL A 144 9.60 7.97 -28.84
CA VAL A 144 10.01 7.60 -27.49
C VAL A 144 10.95 6.40 -27.45
N ILE A 145 11.59 6.07 -28.58
CA ILE A 145 12.71 5.14 -28.60
C ILE A 145 13.85 5.75 -27.76
N ASP A 146 14.50 4.92 -26.93
CA ASP A 146 15.54 5.33 -25.96
C ASP A 146 15.11 6.33 -24.87
N ILE A 147 13.80 6.55 -24.71
CA ILE A 147 13.32 7.39 -23.62
C ILE A 147 13.69 6.76 -22.27
N ALA A 148 14.15 7.58 -21.33
CA ALA A 148 14.24 7.13 -19.95
C ALA A 148 12.83 6.86 -19.40
N LEU A 149 12.66 5.75 -18.68
CA LEU A 149 11.36 5.32 -18.14
C LEU A 149 10.62 6.45 -17.40
N HIS A 150 11.35 7.20 -16.58
CA HIS A 150 10.80 8.32 -15.83
C HIS A 150 10.25 9.45 -16.73
N ASP A 151 10.91 9.74 -17.86
CA ASP A 151 10.46 10.78 -18.76
C ASP A 151 9.23 10.32 -19.56
N ALA A 152 9.15 9.02 -19.89
CA ALA A 152 7.92 8.43 -20.41
C ALA A 152 6.75 8.57 -19.43
N VAL A 153 6.97 8.28 -18.15
CA VAL A 153 5.94 8.46 -17.11
C VAL A 153 5.45 9.90 -17.04
N LYS A 154 6.34 10.89 -17.14
CA LYS A 154 5.97 12.31 -17.19
C LYS A 154 5.08 12.65 -18.40
N LEU A 155 5.34 12.07 -19.56
CA LEU A 155 4.54 12.30 -20.77
C LEU A 155 3.16 11.62 -20.69
N LEU A 156 3.10 10.42 -20.12
CA LEU A 156 1.85 9.65 -20.01
C LEU A 156 0.94 10.18 -18.88
N ARG A 157 1.51 10.73 -17.81
CA ARG A 157 0.77 11.40 -16.74
C ARG A 157 0.35 12.81 -17.15
N GLY A 158 -0.63 13.35 -16.43
CA GLY A 158 -1.16 14.68 -16.70
C GLY A 158 -2.48 14.91 -15.96
N PRO A 159 -3.05 16.12 -16.08
CA PRO A 159 -4.32 16.46 -15.44
C PRO A 159 -5.45 15.53 -15.88
N GLU A 160 -6.38 15.24 -14.97
CA GLU A 160 -7.62 14.52 -15.27
C GLU A 160 -8.38 15.21 -16.41
N GLY A 161 -8.96 14.43 -17.31
CA GLY A 161 -9.72 14.90 -18.47
C GLY A 161 -8.86 15.35 -19.66
N SER A 162 -7.53 15.50 -19.49
CA SER A 162 -6.64 15.81 -20.61
C SER A 162 -6.45 14.61 -21.53
N LYS A 163 -6.22 14.86 -22.82
CA LYS A 163 -5.98 13.81 -23.82
C LYS A 163 -4.50 13.52 -23.99
N VAL A 164 -4.17 12.29 -24.38
CA VAL A 164 -2.87 11.88 -24.88
C VAL A 164 -3.05 10.85 -25.97
N THR A 165 -2.25 10.94 -27.03
CA THR A 165 -2.24 9.95 -28.11
C THR A 165 -0.97 9.13 -28.03
N ILE A 166 -1.11 7.81 -27.93
CA ILE A 166 0.02 6.88 -28.00
C ILE A 166 -0.03 6.09 -29.30
N SER A 167 1.10 5.99 -30.00
CA SER A 167 1.24 5.12 -31.17
C SER A 167 1.84 3.80 -30.71
N VAL A 168 1.13 2.70 -30.94
CA VAL A 168 1.45 1.38 -30.39
C VAL A 168 1.67 0.37 -31.52
N LEU A 169 2.79 -0.35 -31.47
CA LEU A 169 3.08 -1.51 -32.31
C LEU A 169 2.87 -2.79 -31.49
N ARG A 170 1.96 -3.63 -31.96
CA ARG A 170 1.66 -4.93 -31.36
C ARG A 170 2.39 -6.05 -32.09
N GLU A 171 2.91 -7.01 -31.33
CA GLU A 171 3.55 -8.19 -31.91
C GLU A 171 2.62 -8.91 -32.89
N GLY A 172 3.13 -9.19 -34.10
CA GLY A 172 2.36 -9.79 -35.20
C GLY A 172 1.59 -8.79 -36.08
N GLU A 173 1.47 -7.53 -35.68
CA GLU A 173 0.90 -6.46 -36.53
C GLU A 173 2.01 -5.75 -37.33
N LYS A 174 1.71 -5.40 -38.59
CA LYS A 174 2.70 -4.78 -39.51
C LYS A 174 2.81 -3.27 -39.34
N GLU A 175 1.74 -2.62 -38.88
CA GLU A 175 1.63 -1.17 -38.79
C GLU A 175 1.25 -0.76 -37.36
N PRO A 176 1.81 0.33 -36.83
CA PRO A 176 1.40 0.87 -35.53
C PRO A 176 -0.01 1.46 -35.58
N LYS A 177 -0.73 1.40 -34.45
CA LYS A 177 -2.06 1.98 -34.27
C LYS A 177 -2.02 3.10 -33.24
N ASP A 178 -2.75 4.17 -33.53
CA ASP A 178 -2.88 5.31 -32.62
C ASP A 178 -4.06 5.13 -31.67
N TYR A 179 -3.82 5.38 -30.38
CA TYR A 179 -4.80 5.35 -29.31
C TYR A 179 -4.84 6.70 -28.63
N THR A 180 -5.92 7.45 -28.84
CA THR A 180 -6.19 8.67 -28.08
C THR A 180 -6.96 8.32 -26.82
N LEU A 181 -6.32 8.55 -25.69
CA LEU A 181 -6.79 8.21 -24.35
C LEU A 181 -7.09 9.49 -23.58
N ILE A 182 -8.11 9.44 -22.73
CA ILE A 182 -8.42 10.51 -21.78
C ILE A 182 -7.77 10.11 -20.45
N ARG A 183 -6.96 11.00 -19.87
CA ARG A 183 -6.34 10.77 -18.56
C ARG A 183 -7.42 10.79 -17.48
N GLU A 184 -7.38 9.80 -16.62
CA GLU A 184 -8.28 9.68 -15.47
C GLU A 184 -7.46 9.59 -14.19
N ILE A 185 -8.12 9.79 -13.06
CA ILE A 185 -7.55 9.44 -11.76
C ILE A 185 -7.57 7.91 -11.64
N ILE A 186 -6.38 7.32 -11.76
CA ILE A 186 -6.20 5.88 -11.64
C ILE A 186 -6.09 5.53 -10.16
N LYS A 187 -7.08 4.80 -9.66
CA LYS A 187 -7.08 4.28 -8.28
C LYS A 187 -6.39 2.93 -8.27
N ILE A 188 -5.38 2.77 -7.42
CA ILE A 188 -4.79 1.46 -7.16
C ILE A 188 -5.59 0.81 -6.03
N PRO A 189 -6.37 -0.26 -6.29
CA PRO A 189 -7.12 -0.91 -5.23
C PRO A 189 -6.15 -1.52 -4.22
N SER A 190 -6.26 -1.08 -2.96
CA SER A 190 -5.43 -1.62 -1.87
C SER A 190 -6.01 -2.90 -1.26
N VAL A 191 -7.29 -3.16 -1.50
CA VAL A 191 -8.00 -4.36 -1.03
C VAL A 191 -8.51 -5.14 -2.23
N LYS A 192 -8.29 -6.46 -2.19
CA LYS A 192 -8.94 -7.44 -3.04
C LYS A 192 -9.69 -8.42 -2.16
N TYR A 193 -10.85 -8.91 -2.61
CA TYR A 193 -11.63 -9.84 -1.80
C TYR A 193 -12.37 -10.88 -2.66
N TRP A 194 -12.62 -12.04 -2.05
CA TRP A 194 -13.27 -13.19 -2.67
C TRP A 194 -14.09 -13.96 -1.65
N VAL A 195 -15.01 -14.81 -2.13
CA VAL A 195 -15.73 -15.78 -1.30
C VAL A 195 -15.24 -17.19 -1.67
N ILE A 196 -14.76 -17.91 -0.67
CA ILE A 196 -14.26 -19.28 -0.78
C ILE A 196 -15.33 -20.24 -0.24
N LYS A 197 -15.59 -21.33 -0.96
CA LYS A 197 -16.60 -22.32 -0.55
C LYS A 197 -16.23 -23.02 0.78
N PRO A 198 -17.20 -23.27 1.68
CA PRO A 198 -18.63 -22.99 1.51
C PRO A 198 -19.05 -21.54 1.77
N ASN A 199 -18.42 -20.78 2.68
CA ASN A 199 -18.80 -19.40 3.05
C ASN A 199 -17.68 -18.62 3.77
N ILE A 200 -16.43 -18.68 3.30
CA ILE A 200 -15.29 -17.97 3.90
C ILE A 200 -14.97 -16.73 3.07
N GLY A 201 -15.00 -15.54 3.67
CA GLY A 201 -14.50 -14.32 3.03
C GLY A 201 -12.97 -14.28 3.07
N TYR A 202 -12.31 -14.10 1.93
CA TYR A 202 -10.88 -13.86 1.86
C TYR A 202 -10.64 -12.41 1.45
N ILE A 203 -9.85 -11.69 2.24
CA ILE A 203 -9.52 -10.28 2.03
C ILE A 203 -8.01 -10.17 1.98
N ARG A 204 -7.45 -9.74 0.84
CA ARG A 204 -6.03 -9.39 0.72
C ARG A 204 -5.88 -7.88 0.75
N LEU A 205 -5.19 -7.37 1.76
CA LEU A 205 -4.80 -5.97 1.86
C LEU A 205 -3.34 -5.88 1.44
N THR A 206 -3.05 -5.25 0.29
CA THR A 206 -1.71 -5.22 -0.30
C THR A 206 -0.83 -4.10 0.27
N GLN A 207 -1.44 -2.99 0.69
CA GLN A 207 -0.75 -1.83 1.26
C GLN A 207 -1.72 -0.98 2.08
N PHE A 208 -1.21 -0.16 3.00
CA PHE A 208 -1.98 0.82 3.76
C PHE A 208 -1.84 2.22 3.14
N ILE A 209 -2.75 2.56 2.23
CA ILE A 209 -2.83 3.86 1.57
C ILE A 209 -4.06 4.63 2.06
N GLN A 210 -4.25 5.86 1.58
CA GLN A 210 -5.32 6.74 2.04
C GLN A 210 -6.73 6.12 1.85
N THR A 211 -6.95 5.34 0.78
CA THR A 211 -8.25 4.72 0.47
C THR A 211 -8.50 3.39 1.16
N SER A 212 -7.52 2.79 1.85
CA SER A 212 -7.59 1.39 2.29
C SER A 212 -8.73 1.08 3.23
N ALA A 213 -9.08 2.00 4.13
CA ALA A 213 -10.21 1.81 5.04
C ALA A 213 -11.55 1.79 4.30
N GLU A 214 -11.70 2.59 3.24
CA GLU A 214 -12.90 2.62 2.41
C GLU A 214 -12.99 1.41 1.48
N ASP A 215 -11.85 0.99 0.91
CA ASP A 215 -11.79 -0.21 0.08
C ASP A 215 -12.12 -1.47 0.90
N LEU A 216 -11.65 -1.52 2.16
CA LEU A 216 -11.98 -2.58 3.10
C LEU A 216 -13.45 -2.56 3.51
N GLU A 217 -14.03 -1.38 3.77
CA GLU A 217 -15.45 -1.23 4.07
C GLU A 217 -16.32 -1.83 2.95
N LYS A 218 -16.03 -1.47 1.69
CA LYS A 218 -16.74 -2.02 0.53
C LYS A 218 -16.63 -3.54 0.44
N ALA A 219 -15.44 -4.08 0.71
CA ALA A 219 -15.22 -5.52 0.73
C ALA A 219 -16.04 -6.21 1.84
N LEU A 220 -16.03 -5.67 3.06
CA LEU A 220 -16.77 -6.22 4.20
C LEU A 220 -18.29 -6.21 3.94
N LEU A 221 -18.84 -5.11 3.45
CA LEU A 221 -20.26 -5.02 3.09
C LEU A 221 -20.66 -6.03 1.98
N ALA A 222 -19.79 -6.22 0.98
CA ALA A 222 -20.04 -7.20 -0.07
C ALA A 222 -20.01 -8.64 0.47
N LEU A 223 -19.08 -8.95 1.37
CA LEU A 223 -18.97 -10.26 2.02
C LEU A 223 -20.14 -10.52 2.99
N GLU A 224 -20.60 -9.52 3.72
CA GLU A 224 -21.81 -9.61 4.55
C GLU A 224 -23.05 -9.90 3.72
N LYS A 225 -23.22 -9.22 2.57
CA LYS A 225 -24.31 -9.49 1.64
C LYS A 225 -24.25 -10.92 1.08
N ALA A 226 -23.03 -11.44 0.86
CA ALA A 226 -22.78 -12.82 0.47
C ALA A 226 -22.96 -13.83 1.62
N LYS A 227 -23.27 -13.38 2.84
CA LYS A 227 -23.50 -14.19 4.04
C LYS A 227 -22.31 -15.08 4.40
N VAL A 228 -21.09 -14.57 4.26
CA VAL A 228 -19.91 -15.29 4.74
C VAL A 228 -19.97 -15.51 6.25
N SER A 229 -19.54 -16.68 6.69
CA SER A 229 -19.56 -17.08 8.12
C SER A 229 -18.23 -16.86 8.82
N SER A 230 -17.15 -16.59 8.08
CA SER A 230 -15.80 -16.32 8.62
C SER A 230 -14.95 -15.52 7.65
N ILE A 231 -13.86 -14.91 8.13
CA ILE A 231 -12.93 -14.09 7.34
C ILE A 231 -11.48 -14.57 7.51
N ILE A 232 -10.75 -14.58 6.40
CA ILE A 232 -9.29 -14.61 6.35
C ILE A 232 -8.81 -13.24 5.86
N LEU A 233 -8.04 -12.53 6.69
CA LEU A 233 -7.36 -11.29 6.33
C LEU A 233 -5.89 -11.60 6.01
N ASP A 234 -5.48 -11.41 4.76
CA ASP A 234 -4.13 -11.67 4.31
C ASP A 234 -3.29 -10.39 4.30
N LEU A 235 -2.31 -10.33 5.21
CA LEU A 235 -1.32 -9.27 5.34
C LEU A 235 0.08 -9.74 4.93
N ARG A 236 0.22 -10.92 4.32
CA ARG A 236 1.51 -11.44 3.85
C ARG A 236 2.07 -10.52 2.77
N ASN A 237 3.38 -10.27 2.84
CA ASN A 237 4.10 -9.37 1.93
C ASN A 237 3.54 -7.94 1.86
N ASN A 238 2.79 -7.50 2.87
CA ASN A 238 2.32 -6.12 2.98
C ASN A 238 3.33 -5.30 3.82
N PRO A 239 4.10 -4.38 3.20
CA PRO A 239 5.15 -3.63 3.87
C PRO A 239 4.62 -2.52 4.82
N GLY A 240 3.29 -2.39 4.93
CA GLY A 240 2.62 -1.41 5.76
C GLY A 240 2.18 -0.19 4.94
N GLY A 241 2.40 1.00 5.49
CA GLY A 241 1.97 2.27 4.90
C GLY A 241 1.52 3.26 5.98
N LEU A 242 0.45 4.01 5.70
CA LEU A 242 -0.02 5.07 6.57
C LEU A 242 -0.54 4.53 7.91
N LEU A 243 -0.05 5.11 9.00
CA LEU A 243 -0.54 4.84 10.36
C LEU A 243 -2.06 5.07 10.48
N THR A 244 -2.55 6.18 9.91
CA THR A 244 -3.98 6.52 9.94
C THR A 244 -4.82 5.42 9.28
N ALA A 245 -4.41 4.94 8.12
CA ALA A 245 -5.06 3.82 7.45
C ALA A 245 -5.02 2.54 8.31
N ALA A 246 -3.90 2.26 9.00
CA ALA A 246 -3.78 1.12 9.91
C ALA A 246 -4.79 1.20 11.07
N VAL A 247 -4.94 2.39 11.67
CA VAL A 247 -5.89 2.63 12.76
C VAL A 247 -7.33 2.43 12.27
N GLU A 248 -7.69 3.01 11.13
CA GLU A 248 -9.05 2.87 10.59
C GLU A 248 -9.36 1.42 10.17
N VAL A 249 -8.41 0.71 9.57
CA VAL A 249 -8.54 -0.73 9.27
C VAL A 249 -8.70 -1.53 10.55
N GLY A 250 -7.91 -1.26 11.60
CA GLY A 250 -8.03 -1.93 12.90
C GLY A 250 -9.43 -1.77 13.51
N ARG A 251 -10.04 -0.59 13.39
CA ARG A 251 -11.41 -0.31 13.85
C ARG A 251 -12.50 -1.09 13.10
N LYS A 252 -12.21 -1.64 11.91
CA LYS A 252 -13.14 -2.54 11.19
C LYS A 252 -13.26 -3.90 11.85
N PHE A 253 -12.22 -4.34 12.57
CA PHE A 253 -12.19 -5.66 13.20
C PHE A 253 -12.37 -5.61 14.72
N ILE A 254 -11.93 -4.53 15.37
CA ILE A 254 -11.91 -4.40 16.83
C ILE A 254 -13.13 -3.59 17.29
N PRO A 255 -14.07 -4.19 18.04
CA PRO A 255 -15.29 -3.52 18.46
C PRO A 255 -15.06 -2.50 19.57
N LYS A 256 -14.20 -2.79 20.53
CA LYS A 256 -13.80 -1.88 21.60
C LYS A 256 -12.44 -2.31 22.14
N GLY A 257 -11.49 -1.38 22.17
CA GLY A 257 -10.14 -1.66 22.64
C GLY A 257 -9.09 -0.83 21.91
N ASP A 258 -7.87 -0.87 22.42
CA ASP A 258 -6.75 -0.14 21.84
C ASP A 258 -6.28 -0.82 20.55
N ILE A 259 -5.84 -0.01 19.59
CA ILE A 259 -5.25 -0.47 18.33
C ILE A 259 -3.73 -0.39 18.43
N VAL A 260 -3.21 0.80 18.76
CA VAL A 260 -1.78 1.07 18.86
C VAL A 260 -1.55 2.24 19.79
N SER A 261 -0.41 2.25 20.46
CA SER A 261 0.10 3.44 21.13
C SER A 261 1.46 3.86 20.59
N ILE A 262 1.70 5.17 20.59
CA ILE A 262 2.89 5.80 20.05
C ILE A 262 3.57 6.54 21.18
N LYS A 263 4.87 6.31 21.37
CA LYS A 263 5.68 7.01 22.37
C LYS A 263 6.81 7.79 21.70
N GLY A 264 6.76 9.12 21.85
CA GLY A 264 7.77 10.04 21.35
C GLY A 264 8.97 10.22 22.28
N ARG A 265 9.90 11.08 21.87
CA ARG A 265 11.11 11.43 22.65
C ARG A 265 10.79 12.18 23.95
N ASP A 266 9.77 13.03 23.93
CA ASP A 266 9.25 13.76 25.10
C ASP A 266 8.59 12.85 26.14
N GLY A 267 8.37 11.58 25.80
CA GLY A 267 7.70 10.60 26.64
C GLY A 267 6.18 10.66 26.54
N GLU A 268 5.62 11.57 25.73
CA GLU A 268 4.17 11.61 25.48
C GLU A 268 3.73 10.31 24.80
N LYS A 269 2.65 9.73 25.33
CA LYS A 269 2.05 8.50 24.84
C LYS A 269 0.69 8.82 24.25
N ASN A 270 0.56 8.67 22.94
CA ASN A 270 -0.70 8.81 22.22
C ASN A 270 -1.26 7.42 21.92
N THR A 271 -2.47 7.11 22.40
CA THR A 271 -3.14 5.83 22.16
C THR A 271 -4.30 6.02 21.19
N TYR A 272 -4.38 5.16 20.19
CA TYR A 272 -5.47 5.09 19.24
C TYR A 272 -6.32 3.86 19.56
N SER A 273 -7.64 4.06 19.67
CA SER A 273 -8.57 3.01 20.08
C SER A 273 -9.79 2.94 19.15
N SER A 274 -10.48 1.81 19.23
CA SER A 274 -11.84 1.62 18.72
C SER A 274 -12.85 1.70 19.87
N PHE A 275 -14.03 2.24 19.58
CA PHE A 275 -15.07 2.50 20.58
C PHE A 275 -16.42 1.85 20.26
N PHE A 276 -16.60 1.32 19.05
CA PHE A 276 -17.84 0.69 18.63
C PHE A 276 -17.57 -0.44 17.63
N GLN A 277 -18.51 -1.39 17.59
CA GLN A 277 -18.51 -2.46 16.61
C GLN A 277 -19.02 -1.94 15.26
N SER A 278 -18.17 -2.00 14.24
CA SER A 278 -18.48 -1.58 12.87
C SER A 278 -19.13 -2.69 12.03
N HIS A 279 -18.67 -3.93 12.20
CA HIS A 279 -19.14 -5.12 11.45
C HIS A 279 -19.47 -6.30 12.39
N PRO A 280 -20.24 -7.31 11.94
CA PRO A 280 -20.49 -8.53 12.69
C PRO A 280 -19.21 -9.24 13.13
N LEU A 281 -19.20 -9.75 14.36
CA LEU A 281 -18.06 -10.51 14.89
C LEU A 281 -18.14 -11.98 14.45
N ILE A 282 -17.63 -12.26 13.25
CA ILE A 282 -17.42 -13.61 12.75
C ILE A 282 -15.98 -14.08 12.97
N PRO A 283 -15.69 -15.41 13.02
CA PRO A 283 -14.33 -15.94 13.15
C PRO A 283 -13.35 -15.29 12.16
N LEU A 284 -12.16 -14.94 12.66
CA LEU A 284 -11.13 -14.21 11.92
C LEU A 284 -9.77 -14.91 12.05
N ILE A 285 -9.13 -15.18 10.93
CA ILE A 285 -7.71 -15.54 10.86
C ILE A 285 -6.96 -14.44 10.09
N VAL A 286 -5.79 -14.06 10.57
CA VAL A 286 -4.89 -13.11 9.91
C VAL A 286 -3.65 -13.86 9.43
N LEU A 287 -3.40 -13.86 8.12
CA LEU A 287 -2.18 -14.42 7.55
C LEU A 287 -1.06 -13.40 7.61
N ILE A 288 0.09 -13.79 8.16
CA ILE A 288 1.28 -12.95 8.30
C ILE A 288 2.55 -13.69 7.89
N ASN A 289 3.55 -12.93 7.45
CA ASN A 289 4.89 -13.45 7.18
C ASN A 289 5.97 -12.38 7.40
N GLU A 290 7.20 -12.71 7.07
CA GLU A 290 8.38 -11.84 7.21
C GLU A 290 8.27 -10.54 6.40
N GLY A 291 7.43 -10.50 5.36
CA GLY A 291 7.14 -9.32 4.57
C GLY A 291 6.02 -8.43 5.14
N SER A 292 5.30 -8.90 6.18
CA SER A 292 4.34 -8.09 6.92
C SER A 292 5.11 -7.10 7.82
N ALA A 293 4.97 -5.80 7.58
CA ALA A 293 5.73 -4.78 8.32
C ALA A 293 4.88 -3.55 8.70
N SER A 294 5.33 -2.83 9.72
CA SER A 294 4.81 -1.51 10.11
C SER A 294 3.28 -1.50 10.34
N ALA A 295 2.50 -0.81 9.50
CA ALA A 295 1.04 -0.78 9.60
C ALA A 295 0.38 -2.18 9.64
N SER A 296 0.95 -3.17 8.91
CA SER A 296 0.49 -4.56 8.97
C SER A 296 0.67 -5.15 10.38
N GLU A 297 1.79 -4.83 11.04
CA GLU A 297 2.10 -5.28 12.40
C GLU A 297 1.24 -4.59 13.45
N ILE A 298 0.85 -3.33 13.20
CA ILE A 298 -0.13 -2.62 14.03
C ILE A 298 -1.46 -3.36 14.02
N VAL A 299 -2.01 -3.67 12.84
CA VAL A 299 -3.30 -4.36 12.72
C VAL A 299 -3.22 -5.78 13.28
N ALA A 300 -2.16 -6.53 12.95
CA ALA A 300 -1.95 -7.89 13.46
C ALA A 300 -1.82 -7.90 15.00
N GLY A 301 -0.98 -7.03 15.57
CA GLY A 301 -0.80 -6.89 17.01
C GLY A 301 -2.08 -6.46 17.72
N ALA A 302 -2.85 -5.54 17.12
CA ALA A 302 -4.14 -5.12 17.65
C ALA A 302 -5.14 -6.27 17.69
N ILE A 303 -5.28 -7.03 16.59
CA ILE A 303 -6.19 -8.18 16.52
C ILE A 303 -5.79 -9.25 17.54
N LYS A 304 -4.49 -9.55 17.66
CA LYS A 304 -3.96 -10.53 18.61
C LYS A 304 -4.23 -10.12 20.06
N ASP A 305 -3.83 -8.91 20.45
CA ASP A 305 -3.90 -8.46 21.84
C ASP A 305 -5.34 -8.23 22.31
N ASN A 306 -6.25 -7.86 21.40
CA ASN A 306 -7.69 -7.80 21.69
C ASN A 306 -8.38 -9.17 21.61
N LYS A 307 -7.63 -10.27 21.36
CA LYS A 307 -8.16 -11.64 21.20
C LYS A 307 -9.27 -11.72 20.14
N ARG A 308 -9.17 -10.90 19.09
CA ARG A 308 -10.20 -10.79 18.06
C ARG A 308 -10.07 -11.87 17.00
N GLY A 309 -8.87 -12.32 16.70
CA GLY A 309 -8.61 -13.35 15.69
C GLY A 309 -7.27 -14.03 15.94
N LEU A 310 -7.01 -15.12 15.20
CA LEU A 310 -5.75 -15.86 15.28
C LEU A 310 -4.79 -15.39 14.19
N LEU A 311 -3.52 -15.22 14.53
CA LEU A 311 -2.45 -14.99 13.57
C LEU A 311 -1.86 -16.32 13.13
N LEU A 312 -1.73 -16.51 11.82
CA LEU A 312 -1.22 -17.75 11.23
C LEU A 312 -0.14 -17.43 10.19
N GLY A 313 0.97 -18.17 10.21
CA GLY A 313 2.02 -18.08 9.21
C GLY A 313 3.40 -17.98 9.84
N LYS A 314 4.14 -16.91 9.54
CA LYS A 314 5.49 -16.65 10.06
C LYS A 314 5.58 -15.30 10.77
N LYS A 315 6.60 -15.17 11.61
CA LYS A 315 6.91 -13.94 12.33
C LYS A 315 7.05 -12.75 11.37
N THR A 316 6.52 -11.60 11.78
CA THR A 316 6.58 -10.36 11.00
C THR A 316 7.97 -9.70 11.03
N PHE A 317 8.14 -8.67 10.20
CA PHE A 317 9.42 -7.99 9.97
C PHE A 317 10.04 -7.31 11.21
N GLY A 318 9.24 -6.66 12.05
CA GLY A 318 9.70 -5.91 13.23
C GLY A 318 9.97 -4.43 12.99
N LYS A 319 9.22 -3.75 12.11
CA LYS A 319 9.36 -2.30 11.90
C LYS A 319 8.42 -1.53 12.83
N GLY A 320 8.86 -1.38 14.09
CA GLY A 320 8.13 -0.67 15.15
C GLY A 320 8.40 0.82 15.29
N SER A 321 8.97 1.50 14.29
CA SER A 321 9.29 2.93 14.36
C SER A 321 8.32 3.79 13.54
N VAL A 322 8.03 4.98 14.05
CA VAL A 322 7.18 6.00 13.40
C VAL A 322 8.09 6.96 12.64
N GLN A 323 7.89 7.05 11.33
CA GLN A 323 8.52 8.09 10.51
C GLN A 323 7.58 9.29 10.39
N THR A 324 8.05 10.46 10.80
CA THR A 324 7.40 11.73 10.44
C THR A 324 8.03 12.25 9.17
N VAL A 325 7.20 12.53 8.17
CA VAL A 325 7.65 13.14 6.91
C VAL A 325 7.47 14.65 7.02
N ILE A 326 8.59 15.37 7.00
CA ILE A 326 8.64 16.82 7.16
C ILE A 326 8.98 17.43 5.80
N SER A 327 8.02 18.11 5.19
CA SER A 327 8.25 18.86 3.94
C SER A 327 9.21 20.02 4.18
N LEU A 328 10.09 20.27 3.23
CA LEU A 328 11.08 21.34 3.26
C LEU A 328 10.80 22.38 2.16
N ASN A 329 11.38 23.57 2.30
CA ASN A 329 11.05 24.73 1.47
C ASN A 329 11.45 24.59 -0.01
N ASP A 330 12.44 23.75 -0.32
CA ASP A 330 12.89 23.44 -1.68
C ASP A 330 12.05 22.35 -2.37
N GLY A 331 10.98 21.90 -1.70
CA GLY A 331 10.12 20.82 -2.18
C GLY A 331 10.65 19.42 -1.87
N SER A 332 11.79 19.29 -1.18
CA SER A 332 12.28 18.03 -0.63
C SER A 332 11.54 17.68 0.67
N ALA A 333 11.87 16.52 1.26
CA ALA A 333 11.36 16.14 2.57
C ALA A 333 12.36 15.34 3.38
N LEU A 334 12.24 15.44 4.70
CA LEU A 334 12.95 14.59 5.66
C LEU A 334 11.97 13.56 6.24
N ALA A 335 12.21 12.27 5.98
CA ALA A 335 11.55 11.21 6.72
C ALA A 335 12.41 10.90 7.96
N LEU A 336 11.92 11.24 9.14
CA LEU A 336 12.65 11.11 10.41
C LEU A 336 11.94 10.15 11.36
N THR A 337 12.68 9.23 11.98
CA THR A 337 12.15 8.41 13.07
C THR A 337 11.96 9.26 14.32
N THR A 338 10.72 9.50 14.73
CA THR A 338 10.39 10.40 15.86
C THR A 338 9.78 9.67 17.06
N ALA A 339 9.24 8.46 16.85
CA ALA A 339 8.56 7.71 17.89
C ALA A 339 8.61 6.20 17.63
N LEU A 340 8.14 5.42 18.60
CA LEU A 340 8.00 3.96 18.52
C LEU A 340 6.54 3.53 18.72
N TYR A 341 6.14 2.45 18.04
CA TYR A 341 4.85 1.79 18.20
C TYR A 341 4.89 0.75 19.31
N TYR A 342 3.78 0.67 20.03
CA TYR A 342 3.53 -0.34 21.06
C TYR A 342 2.16 -0.96 20.81
N THR A 343 2.09 -2.29 20.88
CA THR A 343 0.83 -3.02 20.78
C THR A 343 -0.07 -2.71 21.99
N PRO A 344 -1.37 -3.09 21.98
CA PRO A 344 -2.26 -2.89 23.12
C PRO A 344 -1.76 -3.50 24.44
N SER A 345 -1.03 -4.62 24.39
CA SER A 345 -0.39 -5.22 25.57
C SER A 345 0.89 -4.49 26.03
N GLY A 346 1.27 -3.41 25.35
CA GLY A 346 2.43 -2.58 25.67
C GLY A 346 3.77 -3.10 25.14
N ILE A 347 3.75 -4.04 24.19
CA ILE A 347 4.97 -4.62 23.62
C ILE A 347 5.52 -3.68 22.54
N ASN A 348 6.81 -3.33 22.65
CA ASN A 348 7.56 -2.70 21.57
C ASN A 348 7.93 -3.75 20.52
N ILE A 349 7.48 -3.53 19.29
CA ILE A 349 7.66 -4.46 18.17
C ILE A 349 8.93 -4.19 17.36
N HIS A 350 9.63 -3.09 17.62
CA HIS A 350 10.82 -2.68 16.88
C HIS A 350 11.96 -3.71 17.02
N LYS A 351 12.46 -4.22 15.89
CA LYS A 351 13.44 -5.31 15.76
C LYS A 351 12.99 -6.65 16.37
N ARG A 352 11.72 -6.78 16.77
CA ARG A 352 11.15 -7.99 17.37
C ARG A 352 10.12 -8.65 16.45
N GLY A 353 9.23 -7.85 15.86
CA GLY A 353 8.07 -8.35 15.12
C GLY A 353 6.95 -8.83 16.02
N ILE A 354 5.94 -9.42 15.39
CA ILE A 354 4.77 -10.07 15.96
C ILE A 354 4.87 -11.56 15.62
N GLU A 355 4.82 -12.40 16.65
CA GLU A 355 4.79 -13.85 16.48
C GLU A 355 3.39 -14.31 16.06
N PRO A 356 3.26 -15.30 15.15
CA PRO A 356 1.99 -15.94 14.88
C PRO A 356 1.49 -16.71 16.11
N ASP A 357 0.18 -16.95 16.18
CA ASP A 357 -0.39 -17.89 17.15
C ASP A 357 -0.24 -19.34 16.66
N ILE A 358 -0.23 -19.53 15.34
CA ILE A 358 -0.03 -20.81 14.69
C ILE A 358 1.05 -20.65 13.62
N GLU A 359 2.24 -21.18 13.90
CA GLU A 359 3.33 -21.18 12.94
C GLU A 359 3.09 -22.22 11.84
N VAL A 360 3.17 -21.80 10.57
CA VAL A 360 3.01 -22.67 9.41
C VAL A 360 4.00 -22.25 8.32
N ASP A 361 4.87 -23.17 7.93
CA ASP A 361 5.81 -23.00 6.82
C ASP A 361 5.13 -23.17 5.46
N LEU A 362 5.51 -22.32 4.49
CA LEU A 362 5.27 -22.59 3.08
C LEU A 362 6.28 -23.65 2.59
N PRO A 363 5.89 -24.54 1.66
CA PRO A 363 6.78 -25.54 1.10
C PRO A 363 7.95 -24.86 0.36
N LYS A 364 9.16 -25.39 0.56
CA LYS A 364 10.34 -24.96 -0.20
C LYS A 364 10.29 -25.60 -1.59
N LEU A 365 9.90 -24.81 -2.57
CA LEU A 365 9.85 -25.22 -3.98
C LEU A 365 11.20 -24.94 -4.66
N SER A 366 11.75 -25.95 -5.34
CA SER A 366 12.89 -25.83 -6.25
C SER A 366 12.57 -24.94 -7.45
N ASP A 367 13.60 -24.47 -8.17
CA ASP A 367 13.41 -23.65 -9.37
C ASP A 367 12.68 -24.41 -10.49
N GLU A 368 12.92 -25.71 -10.60
CA GLU A 368 12.22 -26.62 -11.50
C GLU A 368 10.74 -26.73 -11.13
N GLU A 369 10.42 -26.93 -9.84
CA GLU A 369 9.03 -26.98 -9.37
C GLU A 369 8.33 -25.64 -9.59
N ARG A 370 9.00 -24.51 -9.33
CA ARG A 370 8.46 -23.16 -9.59
C ARG A 370 8.14 -22.96 -11.06
N LYS A 371 9.03 -23.38 -11.97
CA LYS A 371 8.79 -23.29 -13.42
C LYS A 371 7.65 -24.18 -13.88
N GLU A 372 7.55 -25.39 -13.33
CA GLU A 372 6.46 -26.31 -13.64
C GLU A 372 5.12 -25.78 -13.13
N ILE A 373 5.08 -25.23 -11.92
CA ILE A 373 3.90 -24.56 -11.36
C ILE A 373 3.51 -23.36 -12.22
N GLN A 374 4.48 -22.53 -12.60
CA GLN A 374 4.25 -21.37 -13.47
C GLN A 374 3.66 -21.79 -14.83
N LYS A 375 4.20 -22.86 -15.42
CA LYS A 375 3.68 -23.41 -16.68
C LYS A 375 2.25 -23.92 -16.52
N GLN A 376 1.95 -24.62 -15.42
CA GLN A 376 0.60 -25.08 -15.10
C GLN A 376 -0.36 -23.90 -14.96
N ILE A 377 0.02 -22.85 -14.22
CA ILE A 377 -0.78 -21.61 -14.09
C ILE A 377 -1.07 -21.00 -15.46
N GLU A 378 -0.06 -20.87 -16.32
CA GLU A 378 -0.22 -20.30 -17.67
C GLU A 378 -1.14 -21.13 -18.56
N GLU A 379 -1.10 -22.46 -18.44
CA GLU A 379 -2.00 -23.38 -19.14
C GLU A 379 -3.43 -23.26 -18.62
N GLU A 380 -3.63 -23.24 -17.29
CA GLU A 380 -4.95 -23.04 -16.68
C GLU A 380 -5.56 -21.69 -17.07
N GLU A 381 -4.76 -20.62 -17.07
CA GLU A 381 -5.20 -19.29 -17.51
C GLU A 381 -5.64 -19.28 -18.97
N LYS A 382 -4.92 -19.99 -19.85
CA LYS A 382 -5.30 -20.11 -21.28
C LYS A 382 -6.63 -20.85 -21.42
N LEU A 383 -6.81 -21.94 -20.67
CA LEU A 383 -8.05 -22.72 -20.66
C LEU A 383 -9.22 -21.90 -20.12
N ALA A 384 -9.03 -21.16 -19.03
CA ALA A 384 -10.05 -20.27 -18.46
C ALA A 384 -10.47 -19.18 -19.46
N LYS A 385 -9.52 -18.52 -20.12
CA LYS A 385 -9.78 -17.52 -21.17
C LYS A 385 -10.56 -18.11 -22.35
N ALA A 386 -10.23 -19.32 -22.77
CA ALA A 386 -10.94 -20.01 -23.85
C ALA A 386 -12.38 -20.36 -23.45
N ALA A 387 -12.59 -20.78 -22.21
CA ALA A 387 -13.92 -21.08 -21.67
C ALA A 387 -14.78 -19.82 -21.52
N GLU A 388 -14.19 -18.70 -21.07
CA GLU A 388 -14.87 -17.40 -20.96
C GLU A 388 -15.25 -16.86 -22.35
N ALA A 389 -14.32 -16.87 -23.31
CA ALA A 389 -14.60 -16.48 -24.69
C ALA A 389 -15.74 -17.30 -25.33
N SER A 390 -15.79 -18.60 -25.04
CA SER A 390 -16.85 -19.48 -25.51
C SER A 390 -18.22 -19.16 -24.87
N ARG A 391 -18.26 -18.80 -23.59
CA ARG A 391 -19.50 -18.36 -22.91
C ARG A 391 -20.00 -17.03 -23.47
N THR A 392 -19.09 -16.07 -23.69
CA THR A 392 -19.43 -14.76 -24.25
C THR A 392 -19.94 -14.88 -25.70
N ALA A 393 -19.36 -15.79 -26.49
CA ALA A 393 -19.86 -16.11 -27.83
C ALA A 393 -21.24 -16.78 -27.81
N ALA A 394 -21.50 -17.68 -26.86
CA ALA A 394 -22.80 -18.32 -26.69
C ALA A 394 -23.92 -17.35 -26.24
N LEU A 395 -23.57 -16.31 -25.47
CA LEU A 395 -24.50 -15.26 -25.03
C LEU A 395 -24.75 -14.18 -26.10
N ALA A 396 -23.92 -14.10 -27.15
CA ALA A 396 -24.00 -13.10 -28.21
C ALA A 396 -24.68 -13.61 -29.50
N ALA A 397 -25.10 -14.87 -29.56
CA ALA A 397 -25.84 -15.39 -30.71
C ALA A 397 -27.28 -14.83 -30.75
N PRO A 398 -27.76 -14.30 -31.89
CA PRO A 398 -29.10 -13.73 -31.97
C PRO A 398 -30.15 -14.84 -31.90
N ALA A 399 -31.12 -14.66 -31.01
CA ALA A 399 -32.36 -15.42 -31.03
C ALA A 399 -33.21 -14.91 -32.19
N ASP A 400 -33.23 -15.64 -33.30
CA ASP A 400 -34.24 -15.44 -34.32
C ASP A 400 -34.90 -16.76 -34.72
N ALA A 401 -36.18 -16.64 -35.05
CA ALA A 401 -37.22 -17.61 -34.78
C ALA A 401 -37.66 -18.45 -36.01
N THR A 402 -38.45 -19.49 -35.69
CA THR A 402 -39.63 -20.04 -36.39
C THR A 402 -39.59 -21.46 -37.01
N ALA A 403 -40.68 -22.17 -36.70
CA ALA A 403 -41.42 -23.16 -37.51
C ALA A 403 -41.20 -24.69 -37.32
N SER A 404 -42.10 -25.27 -36.49
CA SER A 404 -43.02 -26.40 -36.76
C SER A 404 -42.57 -27.71 -37.44
N GLY A 405 -42.81 -28.85 -36.75
CA GLY A 405 -43.04 -30.18 -37.34
C GLY A 405 -42.67 -31.36 -36.40
N PRO A 406 -43.50 -32.42 -36.23
CA PRO A 406 -43.32 -33.37 -35.13
C PRO A 406 -42.50 -34.62 -35.47
N ALA A 407 -41.76 -35.08 -34.45
CA ALA A 407 -41.33 -36.44 -34.12
C ALA A 407 -40.67 -37.34 -35.19
N THR A 408 -39.37 -37.60 -35.01
CA THR A 408 -38.84 -38.98 -34.94
C THR A 408 -37.46 -38.99 -34.24
N ALA A 409 -37.27 -39.97 -33.36
CA ALA A 409 -36.07 -40.16 -32.57
C ALA A 409 -34.94 -40.77 -33.41
N THR A 410 -33.71 -40.25 -33.27
CA THR A 410 -32.48 -41.03 -33.04
C THR A 410 -31.28 -40.11 -32.77
N GLU A 411 -30.51 -40.48 -31.76
CA GLU A 411 -29.11 -40.09 -31.49
C GLU A 411 -28.79 -38.62 -31.24
N THR A 412 -29.03 -38.18 -30.00
CA THR A 412 -28.26 -37.09 -29.41
C THR A 412 -26.88 -37.59 -28.99
N THR A 413 -25.87 -37.15 -29.75
CA THR A 413 -24.50 -36.88 -29.27
C THR A 413 -24.47 -36.35 -27.85
N PRO A 414 -23.58 -36.82 -26.96
CA PRO A 414 -23.26 -36.05 -25.76
C PRO A 414 -22.32 -34.91 -26.18
N VAL A 415 -22.87 -33.71 -26.35
CA VAL A 415 -22.05 -32.50 -26.33
C VAL A 415 -21.60 -32.33 -24.89
N ALA A 416 -20.38 -32.79 -24.62
CA ALA A 416 -19.71 -32.60 -23.35
C ALA A 416 -19.59 -31.10 -23.08
N THR A 417 -20.47 -30.57 -22.22
CA THR A 417 -20.21 -29.34 -21.49
C THR A 417 -19.08 -29.62 -20.51
N SER A 418 -17.85 -29.54 -21.00
CA SER A 418 -16.66 -29.49 -20.14
C SER A 418 -16.69 -28.17 -19.37
N THR A 419 -17.29 -28.19 -18.18
CA THR A 419 -17.06 -27.15 -17.18
C THR A 419 -15.67 -27.39 -16.61
N TYR A 420 -14.66 -26.86 -17.30
CA TYR A 420 -13.30 -26.80 -16.75
C TYR A 420 -13.36 -26.12 -15.38
N GLN A 421 -12.99 -26.86 -14.34
CA GLN A 421 -12.84 -26.39 -12.96
C GLN A 421 -11.34 -26.23 -12.72
N PRO A 422 -10.82 -25.04 -12.41
CA PRO A 422 -9.40 -24.83 -12.11
C PRO A 422 -8.94 -25.76 -10.98
N SER A 423 -7.70 -26.26 -11.04
CA SER A 423 -7.19 -27.23 -10.06
C SER A 423 -6.85 -26.63 -8.68
N GLY A 424 -7.19 -25.36 -8.46
CA GLY A 424 -6.84 -24.58 -7.27
C GLY A 424 -5.43 -23.99 -7.31
N LEU A 425 -4.63 -24.31 -8.34
CA LEU A 425 -3.27 -23.81 -8.53
C LEU A 425 -3.20 -22.36 -8.99
N ILE A 426 -3.42 -21.41 -8.08
CA ILE A 426 -3.03 -20.02 -8.31
C ILE A 426 -2.34 -19.50 -7.05
N GLU A 427 -1.03 -19.24 -7.16
CA GLU A 427 -0.45 -18.15 -6.37
C GLU A 427 -1.16 -16.87 -6.82
N PRO A 428 -1.68 -16.03 -5.92
CA PRO A 428 -2.24 -14.76 -6.31
C PRO A 428 -1.12 -13.97 -7.00
N PRO A 429 -1.12 -13.86 -8.33
CA PRO A 429 0.02 -13.30 -9.00
C PRO A 429 -0.01 -11.81 -8.69
N ASP A 430 1.16 -11.19 -8.65
CA ASP A 430 1.27 -9.74 -8.76
C ASP A 430 0.71 -9.23 -10.11
N SER A 431 0.17 -10.11 -10.98
CA SER A 431 -0.78 -9.75 -12.03
C SER A 431 -2.13 -9.41 -11.41
N PHE A 432 -2.34 -8.12 -11.26
CA PHE A 432 -3.65 -7.52 -11.04
C PHE A 432 -4.70 -8.11 -12.00
N THR A 433 -5.87 -8.40 -11.42
CA THR A 433 -7.19 -8.36 -12.07
C THR A 433 -7.40 -9.27 -13.29
N LYS A 434 -7.98 -10.45 -13.06
CA LYS A 434 -8.93 -11.03 -14.03
C LYS A 434 -10.17 -11.57 -13.31
N GLY A 435 -11.33 -11.13 -13.78
CA GLY A 435 -12.64 -11.59 -13.38
C GLY A 435 -12.86 -13.10 -13.61
N SER A 436 -13.86 -13.61 -12.90
CA SER A 436 -14.27 -15.02 -12.80
C SER A 436 -13.37 -15.97 -11.98
N LEU A 437 -12.70 -15.49 -10.94
CA LEU A 437 -12.13 -16.38 -9.90
C LEU A 437 -13.19 -16.95 -8.92
N GLN A 438 -14.39 -17.30 -9.38
CA GLN A 438 -15.44 -17.90 -8.51
C GLN A 438 -15.12 -19.33 -8.05
N GLU A 439 -14.04 -19.92 -8.58
CA GLU A 439 -13.49 -21.22 -8.17
C GLU A 439 -12.09 -21.11 -7.55
N TYR A 440 -11.72 -19.86 -7.22
CA TYR A 440 -10.67 -19.45 -6.32
C TYR A 440 -10.57 -20.26 -5.03
N VAL A 441 -9.37 -20.79 -4.76
CA VAL A 441 -8.75 -20.86 -3.43
C VAL A 441 -8.76 -22.24 -2.80
N ILE A 442 -7.75 -23.00 -3.19
CA ILE A 442 -6.65 -23.39 -2.31
C ILE A 442 -5.51 -23.71 -3.27
N ASN A 443 -4.48 -22.85 -3.32
CA ASN A 443 -3.22 -23.28 -3.92
C ASN A 443 -2.75 -24.49 -3.11
N LYS A 444 -2.60 -25.67 -3.75
CA LYS A 444 -2.07 -26.86 -3.07
C LYS A 444 -0.69 -26.62 -2.45
N TYR A 445 0.00 -25.57 -2.89
CA TYR A 445 1.29 -25.11 -2.36
C TYR A 445 1.18 -24.01 -1.30
N ASP A 446 0.01 -23.40 -1.08
CA ASP A 446 -0.20 -22.45 0.03
C ASP A 446 -0.74 -23.19 1.26
N THR A 447 0.18 -23.86 1.96
CA THR A 447 -0.08 -24.59 3.21
C THR A 447 -0.65 -23.69 4.31
N GLN A 448 -0.30 -22.40 4.33
CA GLN A 448 -0.82 -21.43 5.29
C GLN A 448 -2.30 -21.17 5.04
N MET A 449 -2.68 -20.93 3.77
CA MET A 449 -4.07 -20.72 3.39
C MET A 449 -4.92 -21.98 3.62
N GLN A 450 -4.38 -23.16 3.28
CA GLN A 450 -5.03 -24.44 3.58
C GLN A 450 -5.32 -24.57 5.07
N ARG A 451 -4.31 -24.35 5.90
CA ARG A 451 -4.45 -24.49 7.34
C ARG A 451 -5.47 -23.50 7.91
N ALA A 452 -5.51 -22.26 7.40
CA ALA A 452 -6.50 -21.28 7.80
C ALA A 452 -7.92 -21.74 7.43
N VAL A 453 -8.14 -22.22 6.20
CA VAL A 453 -9.43 -22.75 5.76
C VAL A 453 -9.86 -23.96 6.61
N ASP A 454 -8.96 -24.88 6.91
CA ASP A 454 -9.24 -26.06 7.73
C ASP A 454 -9.69 -25.69 9.15
N ILE A 455 -9.01 -24.72 9.77
CA ILE A 455 -9.36 -24.22 11.10
C ILE A 455 -10.75 -23.58 11.08
N LEU A 456 -11.05 -22.74 10.08
CA LEU A 456 -12.35 -22.06 9.98
C LEU A 456 -13.49 -23.04 9.68
N ARG A 457 -13.28 -24.02 8.79
CA ARG A 457 -14.25 -25.09 8.54
C ARG A 457 -14.52 -25.91 9.81
N SER A 458 -13.48 -26.22 10.56
CA SER A 458 -13.64 -26.92 11.84
C SER A 458 -14.43 -26.06 12.84
N ALA A 459 -14.12 -24.77 12.94
CA ALA A 459 -14.85 -23.84 13.81
C ALA A 459 -16.35 -23.76 13.45
N ASP A 460 -16.68 -23.69 12.17
CA ASP A 460 -18.08 -23.66 11.69
C ASP A 460 -18.87 -24.92 12.09
N LEU A 461 -18.21 -26.09 12.10
CA LEU A 461 -18.81 -27.36 12.53
C LEU A 461 -19.01 -27.43 14.05
N PHE A 462 -18.04 -26.97 14.84
CA PHE A 462 -18.04 -27.18 16.31
C PHE A 462 -18.60 -26.01 17.13
N LEU A 463 -18.52 -24.76 16.67
CA LEU A 463 -19.04 -23.60 17.41
C LEU A 463 -20.55 -23.68 17.69
N PRO A 464 -21.41 -24.16 16.76
CA PRO A 464 -22.83 -24.34 17.05
C PRO A 464 -23.08 -25.39 18.14
N LEU A 465 -22.21 -26.39 18.29
CA LEU A 465 -22.32 -27.42 19.33
C LEU A 465 -21.99 -26.84 20.70
N LEU A 466 -20.94 -26.02 20.81
CA LEU A 466 -20.55 -25.34 22.05
C LEU A 466 -21.58 -24.32 22.53
N LYS A 467 -22.36 -23.73 21.62
CA LYS A 467 -23.44 -22.80 21.95
C LYS A 467 -24.73 -23.48 22.42
N ARG A 468 -24.86 -24.80 22.31
CA ARG A 468 -26.04 -25.54 22.80
C ARG A 468 -25.94 -25.91 24.28
N GLU A 469 -24.76 -25.78 24.88
CA GLU A 469 -24.50 -26.11 26.29
C GLU A 469 -24.48 -24.89 27.23
N ASN A 470 -24.71 -23.68 26.71
CA ASN A 470 -24.99 -22.45 27.46
C ASN A 470 -26.37 -21.92 27.07
#